data_AF-A0A1C3UR56-F1
#
_entry.id   AF-A0A1C3UR56-F1
#
_cell.length_a   1.000
_cell.length_b   1.000
_cell.length_c   1.000
_cell.angle_alpha   90.00
_cell.angle_beta   90.00
_cell.angle_gamma   90.00
#
_symmetry.space_group_name_H-M   'P 1'
#
loop_
_entity.id
_entity.type
_entity.pdbx_description
1 polymer ?
#
loop_
_entity_poly.entity_id
_entity_poly.type
_entity_poly.pdbx_seq_one_letter_code
_entity_poly.pdbx_strand_id
1 'polypeptide(L)' 'MTVQISQRGKEYLKTAQTLLRTAETMTDQAIAVQLKVLADHYQRQGEKASLDDAAKALARAAER' A
#
# COMPACT_ATOMS: atom_id res chain seq x y z
N MET A 1 10.11 -3.66 -13.84
CA MET A 1 10.51 -2.48 -13.04
C MET A 1 10.16 -2.75 -11.59
N THR A 2 11.15 -3.02 -10.75
CA THR A 2 10.97 -3.10 -9.29
C THR A 2 10.83 -1.66 -8.79
N VAL A 3 9.59 -1.21 -8.57
CA VAL A 3 9.34 0.11 -7.95
C VAL A 3 9.93 0.02 -6.54
N GLN A 4 10.95 0.82 -6.23
CA GLN A 4 11.43 0.90 -4.86
C GLN A 4 10.31 1.45 -4.00
N ILE A 5 9.75 0.59 -3.14
CA ILE A 5 8.66 0.98 -2.25
C ILE A 5 9.24 1.92 -1.20
N SER A 6 8.72 3.14 -1.15
CA SER A 6 9.07 4.14 -0.13
C SER A 6 8.76 3.62 1.27
N GLN A 7 9.38 4.18 2.31
CA GLN A 7 9.04 3.79 3.69
C GLN A 7 7.54 3.95 3.96
N ARG A 8 6.94 5.03 3.46
CA ARG A 8 5.51 5.30 3.55
C ARG A 8 4.68 4.25 2.80
N GLY A 9 5.11 3.86 1.60
CA GLY A 9 4.50 2.78 0.84
C GLY A 9 4.55 1.43 1.56
N LYS A 10 5.65 1.14 2.28
CA LYS A 10 5.81 -0.09 3.07
C LYS A 10 4.81 -0.16 4.22
N GLU A 11 4.58 0.94 4.93
CA GLU A 11 3.60 0.97 6.02
C GLU A 11 2.18 0.70 5.49
N TYR A 12 1.80 1.31 4.37
CA TYR A 12 0.50 1.04 3.75
C TYR A 12 0.35 -0.42 3.31
N LEU A 13 1.39 -1.02 2.71
CA LEU A 13 1.37 -2.43 2.32
C LEU A 13 1.30 -3.37 3.53
N LYS A 14 1.97 -3.03 4.63
CA LYS A 14 1.91 -3.79 5.88
C LYS A 14 0.49 -3.79 6.45
N THR A 15 -0.19 -2.65 6.41
CA THR A 15 -1.62 -2.55 6.79
C THR A 15 -2.49 -3.39 5.88
N ALA A 16 -2.31 -3.31 4.55
CA ALA A 16 -3.06 -4.14 3.59
C ALA A 16 -2.88 -5.65 3.86
N GLN A 17 -1.65 -6.11 4.09
CA GLN A 17 -1.37 -7.51 4.43
C GLN A 17 -2.03 -7.94 5.74
N THR A 18 -2.04 -7.05 6.73
CA THR A 18 -2.70 -7.32 8.01
C THR A 18 -4.21 -7.49 7.81
N LEU A 19 -4.84 -6.59 7.04
CA LEU A 19 -6.27 -6.65 6.73
C LEU A 19 -6.64 -7.93 5.95
N LEU A 20 -5.82 -8.34 4.98
CA LEU A 20 -6.04 -9.58 4.24
C LEU A 20 -5.95 -10.80 5.17
N ARG A 21 -4.93 -10.85 6.03
CA ARG A 21 -4.79 -11.95 6.99
C ARG A 21 -5.99 -12.01 7.94
N THR A 22 -6.49 -10.86 8.40
CA THR A 22 -7.71 -10.82 9.22
C THR A 22 -8.92 -11.29 8.43
N ALA A 23 -9.04 -10.91 7.15
CA ALA A 23 -10.13 -11.34 6.28
C ALA A 23 -10.13 -12.86 6.06
N GLU A 24 -8.95 -13.48 5.96
CA GLU A 24 -8.80 -14.94 5.80
C GLU A 24 -9.29 -15.71 7.03
N THR A 25 -9.13 -15.15 8.23
CA THR A 25 -9.61 -15.76 9.48
C THR A 25 -11.05 -15.37 9.83
N MET A 26 -11.70 -14.53 9.03
CA MET A 26 -13.02 -13.97 9.35
C MET A 26 -14.14 -14.94 8.92
N THR A 27 -14.97 -15.34 9.87
CA THR A 27 -16.14 -16.21 9.62
C THR A 27 -17.29 -15.44 8.95
N ASP A 28 -17.45 -14.16 9.29
CA ASP A 28 -18.45 -13.31 8.66
C ASP A 28 -17.98 -12.91 7.26
N GLN A 29 -18.72 -13.37 6.24
CA GLN A 29 -18.38 -13.12 4.85
C GLN A 29 -18.49 -11.64 4.46
N ALA A 30 -19.44 -10.89 5.04
CA ALA A 30 -19.59 -9.47 4.76
C ALA A 30 -18.40 -8.69 5.32
N ILE A 31 -17.95 -9.02 6.53
CA ILE A 31 -16.75 -8.41 7.13
C ILE A 31 -15.50 -8.81 6.35
N ALA A 32 -15.37 -10.08 5.93
CA ALA A 32 -14.25 -10.53 5.12
C ALA A 32 -14.14 -9.77 3.79
N VAL A 33 -15.28 -9.51 3.12
CA VAL A 33 -15.33 -8.71 1.89
C VAL A 33 -14.93 -7.26 2.16
N GLN A 34 -15.44 -6.65 3.24
CA GLN A 34 -15.06 -5.28 3.61
C GLN A 34 -13.56 -5.16 3.89
N LEU A 35 -12.98 -6.11 4.64
CA LEU A 35 -11.55 -6.13 4.93
C LEU A 35 -10.70 -6.24 3.66
N LYS A 36 -11.13 -7.04 2.67
CA LYS A 36 -10.47 -7.13 1.36
C LYS A 36 -10.54 -5.81 0.59
N VAL A 37 -11.69 -5.14 0.58
CA VAL A 37 -11.84 -3.82 -0.05
C VAL A 37 -10.92 -2.78 0.61
N LEU A 38 -10.82 -2.77 1.94
CA LEU A 38 -9.87 -1.91 2.62
C LEU A 38 -8.42 -2.26 2.27
N ALA A 39 -8.07 -3.55 2.21
CA ALA A 39 -6.72 -3.97 1.84
C ALA A 39 -6.33 -3.49 0.43
N ASP A 40 -7.21 -3.63 -0.55
CA ASP A 40 -7.00 -3.14 -1.91
C ASP A 40 -6.80 -1.62 -1.94
N HIS A 41 -7.57 -0.89 -1.13
CA HIS A 41 -7.44 0.55 -1.00
C HIS A 41 -6.06 0.93 -0.43
N TYR A 42 -5.61 0.25 0.63
CA TYR A 42 -4.30 0.49 1.23
C TYR A 42 -3.15 0.11 0.30
N GLN A 43 -3.29 -0.94 -0.50
CA GLN A 43 -2.28 -1.30 -1.50
C GLN A 43 -2.10 -0.17 -2.53
N ARG A 44 -3.20 0.34 -3.09
CA ARG A 44 -3.16 1.46 -4.05
C ARG A 44 -2.57 2.73 -3.43
N GLN A 45 -2.87 3.01 -2.16
CA GLN A 45 -2.24 4.13 -1.45
C GLN A 45 -0.74 3.94 -1.26
N GLY A 46 -0.28 2.73 -0.96
CA GLY A 46 1.14 2.43 -0.82
C GLY A 46 1.93 2.58 -2.11
N GLU A 47 1.34 2.14 -3.23
CA GLU A 47 1.90 2.34 -4.57
C GLU A 47 1.99 3.81 -4.92
N LYS A 48 0.90 4.57 -4.74
CA LYS A 48 0.86 6.02 -4.99
C LYS A 48 1.90 6.77 -4.15
N ALA A 49 1.99 6.46 -2.85
CA ALA A 49 2.98 7.07 -1.97
C ALA A 49 4.41 6.82 -2.45
N SER A 50 4.70 5.63 -2.95
CA SER A 50 6.02 5.28 -3.49
C SER A 50 6.32 6.00 -4.80
N LEU A 51 5.33 6.16 -5.67
CA LEU A 51 5.46 6.95 -6.90
C LEU A 51 5.71 8.43 -6.60
N ASP A 52 4.95 9.01 -5.66
CA ASP A 52 5.12 10.41 -5.26
C ASP A 52 6.51 10.67 -4.67
N ASP A 53 7.02 9.75 -3.85
CA ASP A 53 8.34 9.89 -3.23
C ASP A 53 9.46 9.68 -4.26
N ALA A 54 9.28 8.77 -5.22
CA ALA A 54 10.20 8.62 -6.35
C ALA A 54 10.23 9.87 -7.24
N ALA A 55 9.07 10.47 -7.54
CA ALA A 55 8.98 11.69 -8.32
C ALA A 55 9.71 12.87 -7.64
N LYS A 56 9.55 13.01 -6.31
CA LYS A 56 10.29 14.01 -5.53
C LYS A 56 11.80 13.77 -5.55
N ALA A 57 12.24 12.53 -5.43
CA ALA A 57 13.66 12.18 -5.48
C ALA A 57 14.26 12.52 -6.86
N LEU A 58 13.53 12.24 -7.95
CA LEU A 58 13.95 12.59 -9.31
C LEU A 58 14.03 14.12 -9.50
N ALA A 59 13.04 14.88 -9.03
CA ALA A 59 13.07 16.34 -9.10
C ALA A 59 14.30 16.91 -8.37
N ARG A 60 14.61 16.41 -7.16
CA ARG A 60 15.81 16.81 -6.40
C ARG A 60 17.12 16.45 -7.09
N ALA A 61 17.16 15.36 -7.84
CA ALA A 61 18.34 14.96 -8.61
C ALA A 61 18.55 15.83 -9.85
N ALA A 62 17.47 16.32 -10.47
CA ALA A 62 17.53 17.21 -11.63
C ALA A 62 17.93 18.66 -11.27
N GLU A 63 17.80 19.05 -10.00
CA GLU A 63 18.24 20.34 -9.46
C GLU A 63 19.71 20.34 -9.00
N ARG A 64 20.40 19.19 -9.05
CA ARG A 64 21.84 19.05 -8.75
C ARG A 64 22.69 19.18 -10.00
#